data_AF-A0A8S2FW30-F1
#
_entry.id   AF-A0A8S2FW30-F1
#
_cell.length_a   1.000
_cell.length_b   1.000
_cell.length_c   1.000
_cell.angle_alpha   90.00
_cell.angle_beta   90.00
_cell.angle_gamma   90.00
#
_symmetry.space_group_name_H-M   'P 1'
#
loop_
_entity.id
_entity.type
_entity.pdbx_description
1 polymer ?
#
loop_
_entity_poly.entity_id
_entity_poly.type
_entity_poly.pdbx_seq_one_letter_code
_entity_poly.pdbx_strand_id
1 'polypeptide(L)'
;MPPVSELAISGDEQKAKRTSVLSVSDLSSQIWCEQQLCYKFLYPYVMNDEGEIKRIDDKPHIVRGTSLHLERELEIQVKIPVECVTREDSYGVRLLNMIQAFDGLIKWKNPTKRYITREMPIFGNLYGGRLYFRGIIDEINFDPVKNHLEVVEFKTRSTKAPPRPQQVFTHEVQVNIYRTLIDELIQAQTDKELYFKRFNLDMTMILSESIYIEYIKSGYLNITTLEHAFDFLIQLVQQMPTITTHGSIEYILQSDPTYKQRKEFERNEMKLKQLLDKLEPYWLGEREPKGVDIEDAYKCQMCDY
;
A
#
# COMPACT_ATOMS: atom_id res chain seq x y z
N MET A 1 34.21 -24.53 -7.81
CA MET A 1 33.66 -23.71 -6.69
C MET A 1 32.73 -24.61 -5.89
N PRO A 2 32.78 -24.59 -4.55
CA PRO A 2 31.96 -25.49 -3.73
C PRO A 2 30.47 -25.23 -4.00
N PRO A 3 29.60 -26.24 -3.82
CA PRO A 3 28.16 -26.08 -4.02
C PRO A 3 27.62 -25.02 -3.07
N VAL A 4 26.59 -24.30 -3.51
CA VAL A 4 25.85 -23.27 -2.74
C VAL A 4 25.06 -23.92 -1.57
N SER A 5 25.55 -25.01 -1.00
CA SER A 5 24.88 -25.83 0.02
C SER A 5 25.54 -25.80 1.39
N GLU A 6 26.53 -24.94 1.65
CA GLU A 6 27.24 -24.93 2.94
C GLU A 6 27.52 -23.52 3.50
N LEU A 7 26.56 -22.61 3.38
CA LEU A 7 26.44 -21.51 4.34
C LEU A 7 25.40 -21.92 5.38
N ALA A 8 25.90 -22.56 6.44
CA ALA A 8 25.25 -22.92 7.69
C ALA A 8 23.83 -22.34 7.88
N ILE A 9 22.82 -23.09 7.47
CA ILE A 9 21.43 -22.79 7.79
C ILE A 9 21.06 -23.59 9.03
N SER A 10 21.53 -23.11 10.18
CA SER A 10 21.13 -23.63 11.47
C SER A 10 20.51 -22.49 12.29
N GLY A 11 19.18 -22.50 12.42
CA GLY A 11 18.47 -21.79 13.49
C GLY A 11 17.96 -20.36 13.21
N ASP A 12 18.34 -19.72 12.10
CA ASP A 12 17.92 -18.34 11.77
C ASP A 12 16.94 -18.21 10.58
N GLU A 13 16.52 -19.32 9.96
CA GLU A 13 15.48 -19.35 8.89
C GLU A 13 14.13 -18.76 9.33
N GLN A 14 13.83 -18.78 10.63
CA GLN A 14 12.55 -18.27 11.17
C GLN A 14 12.52 -16.74 11.39
N LYS A 15 13.65 -16.04 11.21
CA LYS A 15 13.82 -14.61 11.54
C LYS A 15 13.82 -13.66 10.35
N ALA A 16 13.61 -14.13 9.13
CA ALA A 16 13.53 -13.28 7.94
C ALA A 16 12.20 -12.48 7.93
N LYS A 17 12.12 -11.49 8.83
CA LYS A 17 11.09 -10.45 9.02
C LYS A 17 9.64 -10.92 9.24
N ARG A 18 9.42 -11.56 10.38
CA ARG A 18 8.12 -11.55 11.08
C ARG A 18 7.90 -10.17 11.70
N THR A 19 7.36 -9.24 10.92
CA THR A 19 7.02 -7.87 11.36
C THR A 19 5.55 -7.80 11.72
N SER A 20 5.21 -7.08 12.79
CA SER A 20 3.80 -6.79 13.08
C SER A 20 3.23 -5.68 12.19
N VAL A 21 4.06 -5.02 11.40
CA VAL A 21 3.68 -3.99 10.44
C VAL A 21 3.98 -4.49 9.03
N LEU A 22 2.93 -4.67 8.24
CA LEU A 22 2.95 -5.27 6.92
C LEU A 22 2.59 -4.23 5.85
N SER A 23 3.27 -4.22 4.70
CA SER A 23 2.74 -3.44 3.57
C SER A 23 1.63 -4.20 2.86
N VAL A 24 0.64 -3.51 2.30
CA VAL A 24 -0.41 -4.18 1.51
C VAL A 24 0.19 -4.97 0.33
N SER A 25 1.29 -4.47 -0.25
CA SER A 25 2.04 -5.17 -1.31
C SER A 25 2.75 -6.45 -0.82
N ASP A 26 3.16 -6.52 0.45
CA ASP A 26 3.70 -7.75 1.04
C ASP A 26 2.61 -8.83 1.12
N LEU A 27 1.39 -8.46 1.50
CA LEU A 27 0.26 -9.39 1.50
C LEU A 27 -0.10 -9.85 0.08
N SER A 28 -0.09 -8.95 -0.91
CA SER A 28 -0.25 -9.32 -2.32
C SER A 28 0.84 -10.31 -2.76
N SER A 29 2.07 -10.12 -2.31
CA SER A 29 3.20 -11.03 -2.60
C SER A 29 3.02 -12.39 -1.92
N GLN A 30 2.46 -12.43 -0.71
CA GLN A 30 2.14 -13.69 -0.02
C GLN A 30 1.07 -14.47 -0.77
N ILE A 31 -0.02 -13.81 -1.21
CA ILE A 31 -1.10 -14.43 -1.99
C ILE A 31 -0.58 -14.97 -3.32
N TRP A 32 0.44 -14.33 -3.89
CA TRP A 32 1.08 -14.78 -5.11
C TRP A 32 1.85 -16.09 -4.89
N CYS A 33 2.78 -16.11 -3.93
CA CYS A 33 3.55 -17.30 -3.52
C CYS A 33 4.32 -17.04 -2.21
N GLU A 34 4.01 -17.77 -1.13
CA GLU A 34 4.69 -17.58 0.17
C GLU A 34 6.14 -18.05 0.15
N GLN A 35 6.44 -19.10 -0.63
CA GLN A 35 7.80 -19.59 -0.82
C GLN A 35 8.68 -18.53 -1.49
N GLN A 36 8.19 -17.92 -2.57
CA GLN A 36 8.88 -16.85 -3.29
C GLN A 36 9.07 -15.62 -2.38
N LEU A 37 8.05 -15.27 -1.59
CA LEU A 37 8.14 -14.19 -0.61
C LEU A 37 9.20 -14.47 0.46
N CYS A 38 9.26 -15.70 0.98
CA CYS A 38 10.29 -16.13 1.93
C CYS A 38 11.69 -15.97 1.31
N TYR A 39 11.88 -16.47 0.09
CA TYR A 39 13.14 -16.30 -0.63
C TYR A 39 13.47 -14.83 -0.89
N LYS A 40 12.49 -13.96 -1.17
CA LYS A 40 12.69 -12.51 -1.27
C LYS A 40 13.30 -11.88 -0.03
N PHE A 41 12.94 -12.36 1.16
CA PHE A 41 13.53 -11.86 2.38
C PHE A 41 14.91 -12.46 2.66
N LEU A 42 15.14 -13.72 2.32
CA LEU A 42 16.40 -14.42 2.56
C LEU A 42 17.49 -14.08 1.54
N TYR A 43 17.10 -13.95 0.27
CA TYR A 43 17.98 -13.82 -0.90
C TYR A 43 17.55 -12.65 -1.80
N PRO A 44 17.57 -11.40 -1.30
CA PRO A 44 17.08 -10.24 -2.05
C PRO A 44 17.91 -9.89 -3.30
N TYR A 45 19.09 -10.51 -3.45
CA TYR A 45 20.00 -10.34 -4.57
C TYR A 45 20.20 -11.67 -5.29
N VAL A 46 20.05 -11.66 -6.61
CA VAL A 46 20.25 -12.82 -7.49
C VAL A 46 21.26 -12.47 -8.58
N MET A 47 22.02 -13.47 -9.01
CA MET A 47 22.95 -13.33 -10.12
C MET A 47 22.18 -13.59 -11.42
N ASN A 48 22.27 -12.68 -12.39
CA ASN A 48 21.68 -12.90 -13.72
C ASN A 48 22.58 -13.82 -14.58
N ASP A 49 22.08 -14.19 -15.77
CA ASP A 49 22.80 -15.05 -16.73
C ASP A 49 24.15 -14.46 -17.20
N GLU A 50 24.32 -13.15 -17.05
CA GLU A 50 25.54 -12.41 -17.42
C GLU A 50 26.56 -12.34 -16.26
N GLY A 51 26.24 -12.91 -15.09
CA GLY A 51 27.09 -12.90 -13.90
C GLY A 51 26.98 -11.64 -13.04
N GLU A 52 26.05 -10.74 -13.33
CA GLU A 52 25.79 -9.52 -12.58
C GLU A 52 24.86 -9.77 -11.39
N ILE A 53 25.24 -9.29 -10.20
CA ILE A 53 24.39 -9.34 -9.01
C ILE A 53 23.39 -8.19 -9.08
N LYS A 54 22.10 -8.51 -9.17
CA LYS A 54 21.01 -7.54 -9.20
C LYS A 54 20.03 -7.78 -8.06
N ARG A 55 19.45 -6.71 -7.55
CA ARG A 55 18.31 -6.83 -6.63
C ARG A 55 17.09 -7.24 -7.45
N ILE A 56 16.28 -8.14 -6.91
CA ILE A 56 15.12 -8.71 -7.62
C ILE A 56 14.08 -7.66 -8.02
N ASP A 57 13.99 -6.56 -7.25
CA ASP A 57 13.04 -5.48 -7.53
C ASP A 57 13.47 -4.59 -8.72
N ASP A 58 14.73 -4.68 -9.19
CA ASP A 58 15.30 -3.77 -10.19
C ASP A 58 15.02 -4.19 -11.65
N LYS A 59 13.98 -4.99 -11.89
CA LYS A 59 13.67 -5.50 -13.24
C LYS A 59 13.18 -4.38 -14.17
N PRO A 60 13.55 -4.40 -15.47
CA PRO A 60 13.18 -3.33 -16.41
C PRO A 60 11.67 -3.03 -16.51
N HIS A 61 10.82 -4.06 -16.44
CA HIS A 61 9.37 -3.89 -16.51
C HIS A 61 8.78 -3.28 -15.24
N ILE A 62 9.42 -3.50 -14.08
CA ILE A 62 9.05 -2.87 -12.80
C ILE A 62 9.41 -1.39 -12.87
N VAL A 63 10.63 -1.06 -13.30
CA VAL A 63 11.09 0.32 -13.48
C VAL A 63 10.17 1.11 -14.42
N ARG A 64 9.84 0.54 -15.59
CA ARG A 64 8.90 1.19 -16.53
C ARG A 64 7.50 1.37 -15.94
N GLY A 65 7.05 0.40 -15.14
CA GLY A 65 5.81 0.52 -14.39
C GLY A 65 5.84 1.69 -13.41
N THR A 66 6.90 1.80 -12.62
CA THR A 66 7.12 2.91 -11.67
C THR A 66 7.11 4.27 -12.34
N SER A 67 7.73 4.41 -13.52
CA SER A 67 7.68 5.68 -14.28
C SER A 67 6.26 6.10 -14.65
N LEU A 68 5.39 5.16 -15.04
CA LEU A 68 3.99 5.44 -15.38
C LEU A 68 3.15 5.82 -14.15
N HIS A 69 3.39 5.20 -12.99
CA HIS A 69 2.78 5.64 -11.73
C HIS A 69 3.19 7.08 -11.41
N LEU A 70 4.48 7.39 -11.51
CA LEU A 70 5.00 8.73 -11.26
C LEU A 70 4.41 9.77 -12.21
N GLU A 71 4.34 9.48 -13.52
CA GLU A 71 3.73 10.38 -14.52
C GLU A 71 2.27 10.67 -14.15
N ARG A 72 1.50 9.63 -13.80
CA ARG A 72 0.11 9.76 -13.39
C ARG A 72 -0.02 10.57 -12.11
N GLU A 73 0.83 10.37 -11.12
CA GLU A 73 0.82 11.19 -9.90
C GLU A 73 1.07 12.66 -10.26
N LEU A 74 2.08 12.98 -11.07
CA LEU A 74 2.44 14.34 -11.42
C LEU A 74 1.41 15.09 -12.28
N GLU A 75 0.40 14.41 -12.84
CA GLU A 75 -0.70 15.05 -13.58
C GLU A 75 -1.52 16.01 -12.71
N ILE A 76 -1.66 15.73 -11.41
CA ILE A 76 -2.54 16.47 -10.50
C ILE A 76 -1.85 17.02 -9.25
N GLN A 77 -0.62 16.59 -8.98
CA GLN A 77 0.15 16.99 -7.80
C GLN A 77 1.60 17.32 -8.14
N VAL A 78 2.21 18.15 -7.30
CA VAL A 78 3.63 18.52 -7.40
C VAL A 78 4.37 17.95 -6.20
N LYS A 79 5.50 17.29 -6.43
CA LYS A 79 6.36 16.82 -5.35
C LYS A 79 7.18 17.97 -4.78
N ILE A 80 6.97 18.24 -3.49
CA ILE A 80 7.74 19.24 -2.75
C ILE A 80 8.73 18.48 -1.86
N PRO A 81 10.05 18.70 -2.01
CA PRO A 81 11.02 18.13 -1.11
C PRO A 81 10.88 18.78 0.27
N VAL A 82 10.73 17.96 1.31
CA VAL A 82 10.62 18.41 2.69
C VAL A 82 11.75 17.78 3.50
N GLU A 83 12.53 18.61 4.18
CA GLU A 83 13.61 18.15 5.05
C GLU A 83 13.02 17.55 6.34
N CYS A 84 13.30 16.28 6.60
CA CYS A 84 12.91 15.58 7.82
C CYS A 84 14.15 15.40 8.70
N VAL A 85 14.14 16.01 9.88
CA VAL A 85 15.25 15.93 10.85
C VAL A 85 15.09 14.69 11.73
N THR A 86 13.84 14.37 12.08
CA THR A 86 13.50 13.26 12.97
C THR A 86 12.75 12.15 12.23
N ARG A 87 12.59 11.00 12.88
CA ARG A 87 11.72 9.94 12.35
C ARG A 87 10.28 10.43 12.32
N GLU A 88 9.87 11.13 13.37
CA GLU A 88 8.54 11.68 13.58
C GLU A 88 8.19 12.66 12.46
N ASP A 89 9.12 13.51 12.02
CA ASP A 89 8.94 14.40 10.89
C ASP A 89 8.49 13.64 9.62
N SER A 90 9.11 12.49 9.33
CA SER A 90 8.75 11.69 8.16
C SER A 90 7.32 11.12 8.24
N TYR A 91 6.82 10.87 9.46
CA TYR A 91 5.43 10.49 9.68
C TYR A 91 4.50 11.69 9.68
N GLY A 92 4.98 12.87 10.11
CA GLY A 92 4.28 14.14 9.99
C GLY A 92 3.99 14.46 8.52
N VAL A 93 4.97 14.31 7.63
CA VAL A 93 4.76 14.44 6.18
C VAL A 93 3.72 13.45 5.67
N ARG A 94 3.72 12.20 6.14
CA ARG A 94 2.70 11.21 5.73
C ARG A 94 1.30 11.62 6.19
N LEU A 95 1.14 12.04 7.43
CA LEU A 95 -0.15 12.52 7.95
C LEU A 95 -0.60 13.78 7.21
N LEU A 96 0.32 14.72 6.93
CA LEU A 96 0.04 15.90 6.12
C LEU A 96 -0.45 15.53 4.71
N ASN A 97 0.16 14.55 4.05
CA ASN A 97 -0.29 14.06 2.75
C ASN A 97 -1.70 13.45 2.81
N MET A 98 -2.02 12.69 3.87
CA MET A 98 -3.39 12.18 4.07
C MET A 98 -4.39 13.32 4.30
N ILE A 99 -4.04 14.26 5.16
CA ILE A 99 -4.87 15.43 5.47
C ILE A 99 -5.17 16.20 4.19
N GLN A 100 -4.15 16.55 3.40
CA GLN A 100 -4.33 17.27 2.13
C GLN A 100 -5.16 16.47 1.13
N ALA A 101 -4.96 15.14 1.06
CA ALA A 101 -5.73 14.28 0.18
C ALA A 101 -7.22 14.32 0.54
N PHE A 102 -7.60 14.09 1.80
CA PHE A 102 -9.00 14.13 2.22
C PHE A 102 -9.59 15.54 2.17
N ASP A 103 -8.85 16.55 2.60
CA ASP A 103 -9.27 17.95 2.56
C ASP A 103 -9.54 18.41 1.12
N GLY A 104 -8.71 17.97 0.16
CA GLY A 104 -8.90 18.19 -1.27
C GLY A 104 -10.16 17.53 -1.83
N LEU A 105 -10.56 16.37 -1.31
CA LEU A 105 -11.83 15.73 -1.65
C LEU A 105 -13.03 16.45 -1.00
N ILE A 106 -12.88 17.05 0.19
CA ILE A 106 -13.97 17.70 0.95
C ILE A 106 -14.23 19.14 0.51
N LYS A 107 -13.20 20.00 0.43
CA LYS A 107 -13.35 21.46 0.33
C LYS A 107 -14.03 21.92 -0.95
N TRP A 108 -13.97 21.09 -1.98
CA TRP A 108 -14.49 21.42 -3.28
C TRP A 108 -15.74 20.57 -3.52
N LYS A 109 -16.88 20.84 -2.88
CA LYS A 109 -18.14 20.16 -3.28
C LYS A 109 -18.79 20.84 -4.49
N ASN A 110 -18.00 21.18 -5.52
CA ASN A 110 -18.56 21.68 -6.77
C ASN A 110 -19.03 20.47 -7.62
N PRO A 111 -20.33 20.35 -7.91
CA PRO A 111 -20.91 19.19 -8.57
C PRO A 111 -20.45 18.98 -10.02
N THR A 112 -19.76 19.96 -10.63
CA THR A 112 -19.26 19.86 -12.01
C THR A 112 -17.83 19.37 -12.13
N LYS A 113 -17.11 19.23 -11.01
CA LYS A 113 -15.74 18.70 -11.00
C LYS A 113 -15.72 17.30 -10.39
N ARG A 114 -14.84 16.46 -10.92
CA ARG A 114 -14.45 15.18 -10.32
C ARG A 114 -13.32 15.45 -9.33
N TYR A 115 -13.42 14.91 -8.12
CA TYR A 115 -12.37 15.04 -7.11
C TYR A 115 -11.53 13.78 -7.08
N ILE A 116 -10.23 13.97 -7.20
CA ILE A 116 -9.27 12.89 -7.31
C ILE A 116 -8.09 13.23 -6.41
N THR A 117 -7.58 12.23 -5.71
CA THR A 117 -6.28 12.27 -5.06
C THR A 117 -5.51 11.00 -5.41
N ARG A 118 -4.17 11.06 -5.39
CA ARG A 118 -3.28 9.98 -5.82
C ARG A 118 -2.13 9.81 -4.85
N GLU A 119 -1.56 8.60 -4.82
CA GLU A 119 -0.42 8.23 -3.98
C GLU A 119 -0.64 8.57 -2.49
N MET A 120 -1.86 8.37 -2.01
CA MET A 120 -2.22 8.71 -0.62
C MET A 120 -1.76 7.59 0.32
N PRO A 121 -0.91 7.88 1.33
CA PRO A 121 -0.55 6.87 2.32
C PRO A 121 -1.77 6.48 3.16
N ILE A 122 -1.80 5.23 3.61
CA ILE A 122 -2.86 4.71 4.48
C ILE A 122 -2.28 3.71 5.48
N PHE A 123 -2.94 3.54 6.61
CA PHE A 123 -2.54 2.61 7.65
C PHE A 123 -3.74 2.14 8.48
N GLY A 124 -3.56 1.05 9.23
CA GLY A 124 -4.56 0.58 10.20
C GLY A 124 -4.45 -0.91 10.52
N ASN A 125 -5.14 -1.33 11.58
CA ASN A 125 -5.26 -2.72 12.01
C ASN A 125 -6.62 -3.30 11.61
N LEU A 126 -6.71 -3.77 10.36
CA LEU A 126 -7.93 -4.32 9.77
C LEU A 126 -8.70 -5.24 10.72
N TYR A 127 -9.99 -4.95 10.92
CA TYR A 127 -10.92 -5.73 11.74
C TYR A 127 -10.46 -5.95 13.19
N GLY A 128 -9.61 -5.05 13.74
CA GLY A 128 -9.03 -5.25 15.07
C GLY A 128 -8.00 -6.40 15.14
N GLY A 129 -7.47 -6.84 13.99
CA GLY A 129 -6.55 -7.97 13.87
C GLY A 129 -5.16 -7.73 14.50
N ARG A 130 -4.33 -8.77 14.53
CA ARG A 130 -2.99 -8.72 15.17
C ARG A 130 -1.95 -8.04 14.29
N LEU A 131 -2.15 -8.08 12.98
CA LEU A 131 -1.31 -7.40 11.99
C LEU A 131 -1.71 -5.94 11.82
N TYR A 132 -0.71 -5.09 11.66
CA TYR A 132 -0.87 -3.69 11.35
C TYR A 132 -0.48 -3.45 9.89
N PHE A 133 -1.31 -2.78 9.12
CA PHE A 133 -1.09 -2.56 7.69
C PHE A 133 -0.64 -1.13 7.41
N ARG A 134 0.18 -0.99 6.37
CA ARG A 134 0.50 0.29 5.72
C ARG A 134 0.45 0.13 4.21
N GLY A 135 0.15 1.19 3.50
CA GLY A 135 0.22 1.18 2.04
C GLY A 135 0.12 2.56 1.44
N ILE A 136 0.10 2.59 0.11
CA ILE A 136 -0.08 3.79 -0.69
C ILE A 136 -1.20 3.47 -1.68
N ILE A 137 -2.25 4.27 -1.64
CA ILE A 137 -3.43 4.13 -2.49
C ILE A 137 -3.17 4.91 -3.76
N ASP A 138 -3.17 4.22 -4.91
CA ASP A 138 -2.86 4.82 -6.20
C ASP A 138 -3.80 5.96 -6.55
N GLU A 139 -5.12 5.76 -6.45
CA GLU A 139 -6.11 6.78 -6.78
C GLU A 139 -7.40 6.60 -5.95
N ILE A 140 -7.92 7.71 -5.43
CA ILE A 140 -9.24 7.81 -4.81
C ILE A 140 -10.05 8.84 -5.58
N ASN A 141 -11.24 8.45 -6.00
CA ASN A 141 -12.22 9.32 -6.64
C ASN A 141 -13.37 9.62 -5.69
N PHE A 142 -13.81 10.88 -5.66
CA PHE A 142 -14.99 11.30 -4.92
C PHE A 142 -16.00 11.99 -5.85
N ASP A 143 -17.22 11.46 -5.86
CA ASP A 143 -18.39 12.05 -6.52
C ASP A 143 -19.22 12.79 -5.45
N PRO A 144 -19.25 14.14 -5.44
CA PRO A 144 -19.96 14.90 -4.42
C PRO A 144 -21.48 14.87 -4.59
N VAL A 145 -21.98 14.56 -5.80
CA VAL A 145 -23.42 14.52 -6.09
C VAL A 145 -24.01 13.22 -5.56
N LYS A 146 -23.32 12.11 -5.81
CA LYS A 146 -23.71 10.80 -5.26
C LYS A 146 -23.23 10.60 -3.83
N ASN A 147 -22.30 11.44 -3.36
CA ASN A 147 -21.60 11.28 -2.10
C ASN A 147 -20.91 9.92 -2.00
N HIS A 148 -20.17 9.55 -3.04
CA HIS A 148 -19.55 8.24 -3.19
C HIS A 148 -18.05 8.35 -3.35
N LEU A 149 -17.33 7.52 -2.60
CA LEU A 149 -15.91 7.28 -2.75
C LEU A 149 -15.66 6.04 -3.61
N GLU A 150 -14.59 6.05 -4.38
CA GLU A 150 -14.13 4.91 -5.16
C GLU A 150 -12.60 4.80 -5.06
N VAL A 151 -12.11 3.61 -4.71
CA VAL A 151 -10.68 3.29 -4.75
C VAL A 151 -10.36 2.63 -6.08
N VAL A 152 -9.33 3.13 -6.75
CA VAL A 152 -8.84 2.62 -8.03
C VAL A 152 -7.39 2.19 -7.87
N GLU A 153 -7.11 0.91 -8.12
CA GLU A 153 -5.75 0.39 -8.23
C GLU A 153 -5.27 0.51 -9.66
N PHE A 154 -4.06 1.03 -9.85
CA PHE A 154 -3.44 1.20 -11.14
C PHE A 154 -2.38 0.13 -11.39
N LYS A 155 -2.48 -0.60 -12.51
CA LYS A 155 -1.54 -1.65 -12.88
C LYS A 155 -1.05 -1.47 -14.31
N THR A 156 0.26 -1.64 -14.49
CA THR A 156 0.87 -1.59 -15.83
C THR A 156 1.03 -3.00 -16.41
N ARG A 157 0.91 -3.11 -17.74
CA ARG A 157 0.98 -4.37 -18.48
C ARG A 157 1.97 -4.27 -19.63
N SER A 158 2.76 -5.31 -19.84
CA SER A 158 3.63 -5.41 -21.02
C SER A 158 2.89 -5.93 -22.27
N THR A 159 1.73 -6.57 -22.09
CA THR A 159 0.96 -7.20 -23.18
C THR A 159 -0.52 -6.82 -23.12
N LYS A 160 -1.20 -6.90 -24.27
CA LYS A 160 -2.66 -6.69 -24.39
C LYS A 160 -3.49 -7.87 -23.87
N ALA A 161 -2.85 -9.01 -23.60
CA ALA A 161 -3.54 -10.16 -23.04
C ALA A 161 -4.12 -9.80 -21.66
N PRO A 162 -5.33 -10.29 -21.32
CA PRO A 162 -5.92 -10.03 -20.03
C PRO A 162 -5.04 -10.60 -18.89
N PRO A 163 -5.07 -10.00 -17.70
CA PRO A 163 -4.43 -10.55 -16.52
C PRO A 163 -4.97 -11.94 -16.20
N ARG A 164 -4.09 -12.83 -15.70
CA ARG A 164 -4.50 -14.17 -15.26
C ARG A 164 -5.40 -14.03 -14.02
N PRO A 165 -6.32 -14.97 -13.77
CA PRO A 165 -7.24 -14.92 -12.62
C PRO A 165 -6.54 -14.65 -11.29
N GLN A 166 -5.39 -15.30 -11.04
CA GLN A 166 -4.64 -15.09 -9.80
C GLN A 166 -4.06 -13.68 -9.66
N GLN A 167 -3.64 -13.05 -10.76
CA GLN A 167 -3.19 -11.65 -10.74
C GLN A 167 -4.37 -10.73 -10.41
N VAL A 168 -5.51 -10.94 -11.08
CA VAL A 168 -6.73 -10.17 -10.82
C VAL A 168 -7.13 -10.30 -9.35
N PHE A 169 -7.12 -11.52 -8.81
CA PHE A 169 -7.43 -11.77 -7.40
C PHE A 169 -6.53 -11.00 -6.45
N THR A 170 -5.20 -10.99 -6.67
CA THR A 170 -4.29 -10.20 -5.82
C THR A 170 -4.59 -8.70 -5.85
N HIS A 171 -4.99 -8.17 -7.00
CA HIS A 171 -5.34 -6.76 -7.16
C HIS A 171 -6.69 -6.44 -6.50
N GLU A 172 -7.69 -7.32 -6.63
CA GLU A 172 -9.00 -7.17 -5.95
C GLU A 172 -8.83 -7.16 -4.43
N VAL A 173 -7.96 -8.02 -3.88
CA VAL A 173 -7.64 -8.05 -2.45
C VAL A 173 -6.96 -6.76 -2.01
N GLN A 174 -5.99 -6.26 -2.78
CA GLN A 174 -5.30 -5.01 -2.49
C GLN A 174 -6.28 -3.82 -2.39
N VAL A 175 -7.15 -3.65 -3.37
CA VAL A 175 -8.20 -2.61 -3.35
C VAL A 175 -9.14 -2.80 -2.16
N ASN A 176 -9.60 -4.02 -1.87
CA ASN A 176 -10.51 -4.27 -0.76
C ASN A 176 -9.87 -3.98 0.61
N ILE A 177 -8.56 -4.19 0.75
CA ILE A 177 -7.81 -3.78 1.94
C ILE A 177 -7.81 -2.26 2.06
N TYR A 178 -7.45 -1.53 1.00
CA TYR A 178 -7.46 -0.07 1.01
C TYR A 178 -8.83 0.52 1.32
N ARG A 179 -9.88 -0.03 0.72
CA ARG A 179 -11.26 0.35 1.04
C ARG A 179 -11.59 0.13 2.51
N THR A 180 -11.19 -1.01 3.07
CA THR A 180 -11.44 -1.32 4.48
C THR A 180 -10.68 -0.37 5.40
N LEU A 181 -9.40 -0.10 5.13
CA LEU A 181 -8.59 0.84 5.92
C LEU A 181 -9.18 2.25 5.89
N ILE A 182 -9.64 2.73 4.73
CA ILE A 182 -10.31 4.03 4.62
C ILE A 182 -11.59 4.04 5.46
N ASP A 183 -12.45 3.02 5.34
CA ASP A 183 -13.70 2.96 6.08
C ASP A 183 -13.48 2.93 7.59
N GLU A 184 -12.53 2.14 8.07
CA GLU A 184 -12.17 2.09 9.49
C GLU A 184 -11.59 3.42 9.98
N LEU A 185 -10.83 4.14 9.15
CA LEU A 185 -10.33 5.47 9.45
C LEU A 185 -11.47 6.50 9.54
N ILE A 186 -12.38 6.51 8.55
CA ILE A 186 -13.58 7.37 8.52
C ILE A 186 -14.47 7.10 9.73
N GLN A 187 -14.61 5.85 10.13
CA GLN A 187 -15.42 5.45 11.29
C GLN A 187 -14.70 5.65 12.63
N ALA A 188 -13.49 6.22 12.63
CA ALA A 188 -12.63 6.39 13.81
C ALA A 188 -12.39 5.09 14.60
N GLN A 189 -12.26 3.97 13.89
CA GLN A 189 -11.92 2.65 14.45
C GLN A 189 -10.41 2.40 14.48
N THR A 190 -9.61 3.28 13.88
CA THR A 190 -8.15 3.19 13.93
C THR A 190 -7.65 3.52 15.33
N ASP A 191 -6.91 2.59 15.93
CA ASP A 191 -6.35 2.73 17.28
C ASP A 191 -5.09 3.63 17.26
N LYS A 192 -5.17 4.77 17.95
CA LYS A 192 -4.12 5.79 18.03
C LYS A 192 -2.89 5.23 18.76
N GLU A 193 -3.08 4.69 19.95
CA GLU A 193 -2.00 4.16 20.79
C GLU A 193 -1.27 3.03 20.07
N LEU A 194 -2.00 2.17 19.37
CA LEU A 194 -1.46 1.11 18.55
C LEU A 194 -0.66 1.67 17.35
N TYR A 195 -1.15 2.71 16.67
CA TYR A 195 -0.40 3.37 15.59
C TYR A 195 0.99 3.82 16.06
N PHE A 196 1.04 4.61 17.14
CA PHE A 196 2.30 5.13 17.69
C PHE A 196 3.21 4.00 18.18
N LYS A 197 2.66 2.99 18.85
CA LYS A 197 3.40 1.81 19.30
C LYS A 197 3.99 1.00 18.15
N ARG A 198 3.18 0.70 17.12
CA ARG A 198 3.59 -0.16 15.98
C ARG A 198 4.66 0.49 15.12
N PHE A 199 4.59 1.80 14.98
CA PHE A 199 5.61 2.56 14.27
C PHE A 199 6.73 3.08 15.18
N ASN A 200 6.72 2.75 16.48
CA ASN A 200 7.73 3.19 17.44
C ASN A 200 7.98 4.71 17.34
N LEU A 201 6.91 5.47 17.52
CA LEU A 201 6.87 6.92 17.45
C LEU A 201 6.49 7.49 18.82
N ASP A 202 7.02 8.66 19.14
CA ASP A 202 6.55 9.46 20.28
C ASP A 202 5.45 10.42 19.82
N MET A 203 4.25 10.27 20.38
CA MET A 203 3.09 11.10 20.04
C MET A 203 3.25 12.57 20.47
N THR A 204 4.06 12.81 21.51
CA THR A 204 4.30 14.14 22.09
C THR A 204 5.47 14.87 21.45
N MET A 205 6.19 14.21 20.54
CA MET A 205 7.31 14.81 19.82
C MET A 205 6.85 16.03 19.04
N ILE A 206 7.54 17.14 19.28
CA ILE A 206 7.31 18.40 18.56
C ILE A 206 7.87 18.23 17.15
N LEU A 207 7.04 18.55 16.15
CA LEU A 207 7.46 18.56 14.74
C LEU A 207 8.52 19.64 14.53
N SER A 208 9.55 19.31 13.73
CA SER A 208 10.57 20.31 13.41
C SER A 208 9.98 21.48 12.62
N GLU A 209 10.70 22.62 12.63
CA GLU A 209 10.26 23.84 11.96
C GLU A 209 9.97 23.62 10.46
N SER A 210 10.77 22.79 9.78
CA SER A 210 10.57 22.45 8.37
C SER A 210 9.22 21.79 8.12
N ILE A 211 8.77 20.90 9.00
CA ILE A 211 7.47 20.23 8.88
C ILE A 211 6.33 21.16 9.31
N TYR A 212 6.51 21.86 10.43
CA TYR A 212 5.52 22.78 10.97
C TYR A 212 5.13 23.87 9.96
N ILE A 213 6.11 24.43 9.25
CA ILE A 213 5.89 25.44 8.21
C ILE A 213 4.98 24.90 7.08
N GLU A 214 5.14 23.64 6.68
CA GLU A 214 4.32 23.05 5.61
C GLU A 214 2.85 22.89 6.05
N TYR A 215 2.58 22.51 7.30
CA TYR A 215 1.22 22.51 7.85
C TYR A 215 0.58 23.90 7.79
N ILE A 216 1.31 24.94 8.21
CA ILE A 216 0.82 26.32 8.19
C ILE A 216 0.58 26.82 6.77
N LYS A 217 1.48 26.54 5.83
CA LYS A 217 1.33 26.90 4.40
C LYS A 217 0.08 26.25 3.79
N SER A 218 -0.23 25.01 4.16
CA SER A 218 -1.45 24.31 3.73
C SER A 218 -2.73 24.78 4.47
N GLY A 219 -2.61 25.73 5.40
CA GLY A 219 -3.74 26.32 6.12
C GLY A 219 -4.19 25.54 7.36
N TYR A 220 -3.35 24.61 7.86
CA TYR A 220 -3.64 23.82 9.06
C TYR A 220 -2.91 24.43 10.26
N LEU A 221 -3.66 25.16 11.09
CA LEU A 221 -3.12 25.86 12.27
C LEU A 221 -3.09 24.94 13.50
N ASN A 222 -2.19 25.24 14.45
CA ASN A 222 -2.07 24.56 15.74
C ASN A 222 -1.65 23.07 15.68
N ILE A 223 -1.07 22.61 14.57
CA ILE A 223 -0.49 21.26 14.47
C ILE A 223 0.99 21.32 14.85
N THR A 224 1.29 21.14 16.13
CA THR A 224 2.66 21.24 16.67
C THR A 224 3.32 19.89 16.95
N THR A 225 2.54 18.82 17.12
CA THR A 225 3.02 17.47 17.44
C THR A 225 2.41 16.45 16.47
N LEU A 226 2.96 15.24 16.43
CA LEU A 226 2.35 14.15 15.67
C LEU A 226 0.96 13.78 16.18
N GLU A 227 0.71 13.85 17.49
CA GLU A 227 -0.62 13.62 18.03
C GLU A 227 -1.64 14.62 17.47
N HIS A 228 -1.29 15.91 17.44
CA HIS A 228 -2.17 16.94 16.87
C HIS A 228 -2.48 16.66 15.39
N ALA A 229 -1.49 16.22 14.62
CA ALA A 229 -1.69 15.84 13.21
C ALA A 229 -2.62 14.63 13.06
N PHE A 230 -2.44 13.61 13.90
CA PHE A 230 -3.27 12.40 13.87
C PHE A 230 -4.72 12.73 14.23
N ASP A 231 -4.93 13.49 15.31
CA ASP A 231 -6.27 13.87 15.76
C ASP A 231 -7.00 14.73 14.74
N PHE A 232 -6.28 15.68 14.13
CA PHE A 232 -6.84 16.48 13.05
C PHE A 232 -7.23 15.61 11.84
N LEU A 233 -6.40 14.63 11.46
CA LEU A 233 -6.74 13.68 10.40
C LEU A 233 -8.03 12.93 10.72
N ILE A 234 -8.17 12.35 11.92
CA ILE A 234 -9.38 11.60 12.31
C ILE A 234 -10.62 12.49 12.25
N GLN A 235 -10.55 13.70 12.80
CA GLN A 235 -11.65 14.67 12.76
C GLN A 235 -12.03 15.06 11.33
N LEU A 236 -11.05 15.24 10.45
CA LEU A 236 -11.26 15.60 9.05
C LEU A 236 -11.96 14.47 8.29
N VAL A 237 -11.46 13.23 8.38
CA VAL A 237 -11.97 12.11 7.57
C VAL A 237 -13.37 11.67 7.94
N GLN A 238 -13.81 11.91 9.18
CA GLN A 238 -15.17 11.61 9.64
C GLN A 238 -16.27 12.35 8.85
N GLN A 239 -15.90 13.38 8.08
CA GLN A 239 -16.81 14.10 7.18
C GLN A 239 -17.06 13.37 5.85
N MET A 240 -16.29 12.32 5.57
CA MET A 240 -16.39 11.54 4.33
C MET A 240 -17.43 10.42 4.45
N PRO A 241 -18.11 10.05 3.35
CA PRO A 241 -18.93 8.85 3.33
C PRO A 241 -18.07 7.59 3.34
N THR A 242 -18.57 6.53 3.97
CA THR A 242 -17.98 5.19 3.85
C THR A 242 -18.13 4.64 2.42
N ILE A 243 -17.21 3.79 1.99
CA ILE A 243 -17.13 3.22 0.65
C ILE A 243 -18.10 2.04 0.49
N THR A 244 -19.34 2.35 0.15
CA THR A 244 -20.41 1.37 -0.09
C THR A 244 -20.51 0.88 -1.54
N THR A 245 -19.69 1.43 -2.45
CA THR A 245 -19.73 1.23 -3.91
C THR A 245 -18.79 0.11 -4.38
N HIS A 246 -18.59 -0.04 -5.69
CA HIS A 246 -17.58 -0.95 -6.25
C HIS A 246 -16.14 -0.40 -6.07
N GLY A 247 -15.16 -1.29 -6.10
CA GLY A 247 -13.77 -0.94 -6.31
C GLY A 247 -13.38 -1.16 -7.77
N SER A 248 -12.29 -0.53 -8.21
CA SER A 248 -11.82 -0.64 -9.59
C SER A 248 -10.35 -0.99 -9.69
N ILE A 249 -10.01 -1.72 -10.75
CA ILE A 249 -8.63 -1.90 -11.19
C ILE A 249 -8.52 -1.36 -12.62
N GLU A 250 -7.54 -0.53 -12.88
CA GLU A 250 -7.22 0.00 -14.21
C GLU A 250 -5.88 -0.57 -14.70
N TYR A 251 -5.94 -1.29 -15.82
CA TYR A 251 -4.78 -1.83 -16.51
C TYR A 251 -4.41 -0.95 -17.69
N ILE A 252 -3.18 -0.46 -17.73
CA ILE A 252 -2.64 0.29 -18.88
C ILE A 252 -1.51 -0.48 -19.55
N LEU A 253 -1.51 -0.49 -20.88
CA LEU A 253 -0.43 -1.06 -21.67
C LEU A 253 0.78 -0.13 -21.68
N GLN A 254 1.93 -0.64 -21.24
CA GLN A 254 3.17 0.13 -21.16
C GLN A 254 3.63 0.68 -22.51
N SER A 255 3.39 -0.07 -23.61
CA SER A 255 3.77 0.34 -24.97
C SER A 255 2.81 1.34 -25.61
N ASP A 256 1.60 1.48 -25.08
CA ASP A 256 0.56 2.37 -25.59
C ASP A 256 -0.36 2.77 -24.43
N PRO A 257 -0.06 3.89 -23.74
CA PRO A 257 -0.83 4.36 -22.59
C PRO A 257 -2.30 4.70 -22.89
N THR A 258 -2.67 4.80 -24.18
CA THR A 258 -4.07 5.02 -24.59
C THR A 258 -4.90 3.74 -24.49
N TYR A 259 -4.27 2.57 -24.53
CA TYR A 259 -4.92 1.30 -24.32
C TYR A 259 -5.11 1.05 -22.81
N LYS A 260 -6.37 1.21 -22.36
CA LYS A 260 -6.76 1.00 -20.96
C LYS A 260 -7.87 -0.04 -20.86
N GLN A 261 -7.82 -0.88 -19.83
CA GLN A 261 -8.91 -1.77 -19.44
C GLN A 261 -9.27 -1.49 -17.99
N ARG A 262 -10.55 -1.31 -17.70
CA ARG A 262 -11.06 -1.10 -16.34
C ARG A 262 -11.92 -2.29 -15.95
N LYS A 263 -11.71 -2.78 -14.72
CA LYS A 263 -12.52 -3.83 -14.12
C LYS A 263 -13.09 -3.33 -12.80
N GLU A 264 -14.41 -3.39 -12.70
CA GLU A 264 -15.16 -3.07 -11.48
C GLU A 264 -15.56 -4.37 -10.77
N PHE A 265 -15.63 -4.33 -9.45
CA PHE A 265 -16.05 -5.47 -8.63
C PHE A 265 -16.59 -5.02 -7.27
N GLU A 266 -17.46 -5.86 -6.73
CA GLU A 266 -18.08 -5.66 -5.42
C GLU A 266 -17.14 -6.10 -4.30
N ARG A 267 -17.22 -5.39 -3.17
CA ARG A 267 -16.49 -5.78 -1.96
C ARG A 267 -17.15 -6.99 -1.32
N ASN A 268 -16.34 -7.93 -0.85
CA ASN A 268 -16.80 -9.03 -0.01
C ASN A 268 -15.97 -9.08 1.28
N GLU A 269 -16.49 -8.43 2.32
CA GLU A 269 -15.82 -8.32 3.62
C GLU A 269 -15.60 -9.68 4.27
N MET A 270 -16.57 -10.58 4.19
CA MET A 270 -16.46 -11.93 4.77
C MET A 270 -15.31 -12.72 4.13
N LYS A 271 -15.20 -12.69 2.80
CA LYS A 271 -14.10 -13.35 2.08
C LYS A 271 -12.76 -12.70 2.38
N LEU A 272 -12.70 -11.36 2.46
CA LEU A 272 -11.46 -10.67 2.81
C LEU A 272 -11.01 -11.07 4.22
N LYS A 273 -11.92 -11.04 5.20
CA LYS A 273 -11.61 -11.45 6.57
C LYS A 273 -11.13 -12.91 6.65
N GLN A 274 -11.84 -13.83 6.01
CA GLN A 274 -11.42 -15.24 5.96
C GLN A 274 -10.04 -15.42 5.32
N LEU A 275 -9.74 -14.66 4.27
CA LEU A 275 -8.43 -14.66 3.63
C LEU A 275 -7.35 -14.16 4.59
N LEU A 276 -7.58 -13.01 5.25
CA LEU A 276 -6.64 -12.47 6.23
C LEU A 276 -6.39 -13.45 7.38
N ASP A 277 -7.43 -14.07 7.93
CA ASP A 277 -7.33 -15.08 8.99
C ASP A 277 -6.50 -16.30 8.53
N LYS A 278 -6.56 -16.69 7.25
CA LYS A 278 -5.75 -17.77 6.66
C LYS A 278 -4.27 -17.35 6.47
N LEU A 279 -4.03 -16.09 6.13
CA LEU A 279 -2.71 -15.56 5.80
C LEU A 279 -1.93 -15.11 7.04
N GLU A 280 -2.61 -14.65 8.09
CA GLU A 280 -2.01 -14.10 9.31
C GLU A 280 -1.00 -15.03 10.01
N PRO A 281 -1.26 -16.35 10.18
CA PRO A 281 -0.33 -17.26 10.86
C PRO A 281 1.08 -17.30 10.26
N TYR A 282 1.22 -17.04 8.95
CA TYR A 282 2.53 -16.95 8.29
C TYR A 282 3.35 -15.77 8.85
N TRP A 283 2.75 -14.58 8.92
CA TRP A 283 3.43 -13.36 9.37
C TRP A 283 3.76 -13.37 10.85
N LEU A 284 2.94 -14.06 11.64
CA LEU A 284 3.17 -14.25 13.07
C LEU A 284 4.13 -15.40 13.37
N GLY A 285 4.48 -16.19 12.35
CA GLY A 285 5.38 -17.32 12.53
C GLY A 285 4.76 -18.55 13.16
N GLU A 286 3.44 -18.61 13.19
CA GLU A 286 2.63 -19.72 13.68
C GLU A 286 2.51 -20.84 12.63
N ARG A 287 2.96 -20.57 11.39
CA ARG A 287 2.93 -21.53 10.27
C ARG A 287 4.09 -21.33 9.31
N GLU A 288 4.65 -22.42 8.81
CA GLU A 288 5.65 -22.44 7.73
C GLU A 288 5.09 -21.96 6.37
N PRO A 289 5.91 -21.35 5.49
CA PRO A 289 5.49 -20.96 4.14
C PRO A 289 4.94 -22.15 3.34
N LYS A 290 3.97 -21.87 2.48
CA LYS A 290 3.46 -22.81 1.49
C LYS A 290 3.90 -22.44 0.09
N GLY A 291 4.23 -23.46 -0.70
CA GLY A 291 4.32 -23.35 -2.15
C GLY A 291 2.94 -23.09 -2.78
N VAL A 292 2.94 -23.02 -4.11
CA VAL A 292 1.72 -22.82 -4.90
C VAL A 292 1.02 -24.15 -5.17
N ASP A 293 -0.30 -24.09 -5.38
CA ASP A 293 -1.07 -25.25 -5.85
C ASP A 293 -0.62 -25.67 -7.26
N ILE A 294 -0.95 -26.90 -7.68
CA ILE A 294 -0.48 -27.49 -8.95
C ILE A 294 -0.90 -26.63 -10.15
N GLU A 295 -2.10 -26.06 -10.10
CA GLU A 295 -2.66 -25.19 -11.14
C GLU A 295 -1.87 -23.88 -11.30
N ASP A 296 -1.17 -23.46 -10.24
CA ASP A 296 -0.38 -22.24 -10.17
C ASP A 296 1.14 -22.50 -10.30
N ALA A 297 1.56 -23.76 -10.52
CA ALA A 297 2.97 -24.13 -10.66
C ALA A 297 3.69 -23.43 -11.84
N TYR A 298 2.95 -22.89 -12.80
CA TYR A 298 3.52 -22.04 -13.86
C TYR A 298 4.27 -20.82 -13.30
N LYS A 299 3.92 -20.34 -12.10
CA LYS A 299 4.61 -19.21 -11.45
C LYS A 299 6.07 -19.52 -11.19
N CYS A 300 6.41 -20.78 -10.91
CA CYS A 300 7.77 -21.23 -10.69
C CYS A 300 8.65 -21.10 -11.95
N GLN A 301 8.06 -21.13 -13.16
CA GLN A 301 8.80 -20.92 -14.41
C GLN A 301 9.17 -19.45 -14.65
N MET A 302 8.59 -18.54 -13.88
CA MET A 302 8.81 -17.09 -13.95
C MET A 302 9.43 -16.53 -12.67
N CYS A 303 9.70 -17.41 -11.70
CA CYS A 303 10.27 -17.08 -10.41
C CYS A 303 11.76 -16.84 -10.56
N ASP A 304 12.31 -15.89 -9.80
CA ASP A 304 13.75 -15.61 -9.79
C ASP A 304 14.56 -16.61 -8.95
N TYR A 305 13.88 -17.62 -8.39
CA TYR A 305 14.40 -18.67 -7.51
C TYR A 305 14.01 -20.04 -8.04
#